data_AF-A0AAP4FW43-F1
#
_entry.id   AF-A0AAP4FW43-F1
#
_cell.length_a   1.000
_cell.length_b   1.000
_cell.length_c   1.000
_cell.angle_alpha   90.00
_cell.angle_beta   90.00
_cell.angle_gamma   90.00
#
_symmetry.space_group_name_H-M   'P 1'
#
loop_
_entity.id
_entity.type
_entity.pdbx_description
1 polymer ?
#
loop_
_entity_poly.entity_id
_entity_poly.type
_entity_poly.pdbx_seq_one_letter_code
_entity_poly.pdbx_strand_id
1 'polypeptide(L)'
;MNKDTESQNKLADRLNELLRLKGINKMELAKIAEVSPQSVNGWFKRGSISKASAIKIAAALDVSLSWLLGESEEPDTDLSSEEKRLLEVFNRLPPIERNNMLAAFEMRLQELISFYEKYANPNGKGK
;
A
#
# COMPACT_ATOMS: atom_id res chain seq x y z
N MET A 1 14.15 27.55 21.93
CA MET A 1 14.93 26.31 21.76
C MET A 1 14.05 25.27 21.10
N ASN A 2 14.37 25.01 19.83
CA ASN A 2 14.13 23.86 18.94
C ASN A 2 12.78 23.12 18.97
N LYS A 3 11.92 23.46 17.99
CA LYS A 3 10.78 22.65 17.52
C LYS A 3 11.20 21.48 16.60
N ASP A 4 12.51 21.30 16.37
CA ASP A 4 13.04 20.40 15.32
C ASP A 4 13.17 18.94 15.74
N THR A 5 12.95 18.61 17.02
CA THR A 5 13.22 17.24 17.52
C THR A 5 12.00 16.32 17.46
N GLU A 6 10.78 16.85 17.30
CA GLU A 6 9.53 16.07 17.33
C GLU A 6 9.03 15.65 15.94
N SER A 7 9.56 16.28 14.87
CA SER A 7 9.42 15.82 13.48
C SER A 7 10.40 14.68 13.18
N GLN A 8 10.42 13.63 14.02
CA GLN A 8 11.19 12.41 13.80
C GLN A 8 10.67 11.70 12.56
N ASN A 9 11.17 12.13 11.40
CA ASN A 9 11.22 11.43 10.13
C ASN A 9 9.89 10.82 9.59
N LYS A 10 8.87 11.66 9.41
CA LYS A 10 7.59 11.29 8.76
C LYS A 10 7.78 10.48 7.46
N LEU A 11 8.74 10.84 6.61
CA LEU A 11 9.03 10.08 5.39
C LEU A 11 9.42 8.63 5.69
N ALA A 12 10.30 8.39 6.67
CA ALA A 12 10.70 7.04 7.04
C ALA A 12 9.51 6.24 7.58
N ASP A 13 8.61 6.87 8.33
CA ASP A 13 7.38 6.23 8.81
C ASP A 13 6.45 5.87 7.65
N ARG A 14 6.24 6.79 6.71
CA ARG A 14 5.46 6.54 5.48
C ARG A 14 6.05 5.42 4.64
N LEU A 15 7.38 5.39 4.51
CA LEU A 15 8.07 4.31 3.82
C LEU A 15 7.93 2.96 4.55
N ASN A 16 8.06 2.93 5.88
CA ASN A 16 7.85 1.71 6.67
C ASN A 16 6.41 1.20 6.52
N GLU A 17 5.45 2.10 6.58
CA GLU A 17 4.03 1.77 6.39
C GLU A 17 3.78 1.25 4.97
N LEU A 18 4.39 1.87 3.95
CA LEU A 18 4.29 1.42 2.56
C LEU A 18 4.86 0.01 2.37
N LEU A 19 6.02 -0.31 2.96
CA LEU A 19 6.60 -1.65 2.93
C LEU A 19 5.64 -2.68 3.54
N ARG A 20 5.00 -2.35 4.67
CA ARG A 20 4.02 -3.21 5.36
C ARG A 20 2.75 -3.42 4.53
N LEU A 21 2.15 -2.34 4.02
CA LEU A 21 0.89 -2.38 3.28
C LEU A 21 1.01 -3.12 1.95
N LYS A 22 2.12 -2.91 1.22
CA LYS A 22 2.34 -3.52 -0.10
C LYS A 22 3.08 -4.87 -0.01
N GLY A 23 3.47 -5.29 1.20
CA GLY A 23 4.14 -6.57 1.42
C GLY A 23 5.53 -6.67 0.77
N ILE A 24 6.21 -5.54 0.59
CA ILE A 24 7.52 -5.46 -0.08
C ILE A 24 8.64 -5.13 0.91
N ASN A 25 9.88 -5.46 0.54
CA ASN A 25 11.08 -5.15 1.32
C ASN A 25 11.89 -3.99 0.71
N LYS A 26 12.93 -3.54 1.43
CA LYS A 26 13.80 -2.42 1.00
C LYS A 26 14.55 -2.68 -0.31
N MET A 27 14.80 -3.95 -0.65
CA MET A 27 15.45 -4.32 -1.91
C MET A 27 14.50 -4.17 -3.10
N GLU A 28 13.24 -4.59 -2.96
CA GLU A 28 12.19 -4.34 -3.95
C GLU A 28 11.93 -2.85 -4.11
N LEU A 29 11.88 -2.09 -3.02
CA LEU A 29 11.74 -0.64 -3.06
C LEU A 29 12.90 0.03 -3.84
N ALA A 30 14.13 -0.47 -3.69
CA ALA A 30 15.29 0.01 -4.45
C ALA A 30 15.14 -0.25 -5.96
N LYS A 31 14.63 -1.43 -6.34
CA LYS A 31 14.34 -1.78 -7.73
C LYS A 31 13.27 -0.87 -8.33
N ILE A 32 12.16 -0.66 -7.61
CA ILE A 32 11.05 0.21 -8.01
C ILE A 32 11.53 1.65 -8.25
N ALA A 33 12.35 2.16 -7.33
CA ALA A 33 12.87 3.52 -7.44
C ALA A 33 14.05 3.65 -8.42
N GLU A 34 14.54 2.55 -8.97
CA GLU A 34 15.72 2.45 -9.82
C GLU A 34 16.98 3.08 -9.18
N VAL A 35 17.22 2.75 -7.91
CA VAL A 35 18.38 3.23 -7.15
C VAL A 35 19.09 2.09 -6.44
N SER A 36 20.26 2.38 -5.88
CA SER A 36 21.00 1.43 -5.05
C SER A 36 20.30 1.19 -3.69
N PRO A 37 20.39 -0.02 -3.11
CA PRO A 37 19.88 -0.30 -1.76
C PRO A 37 20.47 0.62 -0.66
N GLN A 38 21.69 1.12 -0.88
CA GLN A 38 22.34 2.09 0.00
C GLN A 38 21.58 3.43 0.01
N SER A 39 21.05 3.85 -1.14
CA SER A 39 20.21 5.05 -1.25
C SER A 39 18.96 4.91 -0.39
N VAL A 40 18.28 3.75 -0.51
CA VAL A 40 17.08 3.42 0.28
C VAL A 40 17.38 3.44 1.77
N ASN A 41 18.43 2.77 2.22
CA ASN A 41 18.85 2.79 3.63
C ASN A 41 19.17 4.21 4.12
N GLY A 42 19.70 5.06 3.24
CA GLY A 42 19.93 6.48 3.51
C GLY A 42 18.63 7.27 3.73
N TRP A 43 17.54 6.96 3.04
CA TRP A 43 16.25 7.64 3.21
C TRP A 43 15.68 7.41 4.60
N PHE A 44 15.70 6.17 5.09
CA PHE A 44 15.24 5.84 6.46
C PHE A 44 16.06 6.52 7.55
N LYS A 45 17.36 6.76 7.31
CA LYS A 45 18.25 7.42 8.27
C LYS A 45 18.13 8.95 8.24
N ARG A 46 18.10 9.55 7.04
CA ARG A 46 18.13 11.01 6.85
C ARG A 46 16.75 11.64 6.78
N GLY A 47 15.73 10.88 6.41
CA GLY A 47 14.38 11.37 6.23
C GLY A 47 14.14 12.23 5.00
N SER A 48 14.95 11.99 3.98
CA SER A 48 14.88 12.71 2.71
C SER A 48 15.02 11.74 1.55
N ILE A 49 14.24 11.94 0.50
CA ILE A 49 14.30 11.22 -0.77
C ILE A 49 14.36 12.22 -1.92
N SER A 50 14.92 11.83 -3.07
CA SER A 50 14.86 12.68 -4.26
C SER A 50 13.42 12.73 -4.81
N LYS A 51 13.01 13.86 -5.39
CA LYS A 51 11.70 14.00 -6.04
C LYS A 51 11.48 12.94 -7.13
N ALA A 52 12.51 12.65 -7.92
CA ALA A 52 12.43 11.64 -8.98
C ALA A 52 12.15 10.23 -8.42
N SER A 53 12.87 9.83 -7.36
CA SER A 53 12.63 8.53 -6.71
C SER A 53 11.26 8.47 -6.05
N ALA A 54 10.81 9.55 -5.41
CA ALA A 54 9.50 9.63 -4.79
C ALA A 54 8.36 9.48 -5.81
N ILE A 55 8.47 10.13 -6.98
CA ILE A 55 7.50 9.99 -8.08
C ILE A 55 7.43 8.54 -8.58
N LYS A 56 8.59 7.88 -8.78
CA LYS A 56 8.62 6.48 -9.24
C LYS A 56 7.95 5.54 -8.24
N ILE A 57 8.25 5.71 -6.95
CA ILE A 57 7.64 4.91 -5.87
C ILE A 57 6.14 5.15 -5.81
N ALA A 58 5.71 6.41 -5.81
CA ALA A 58 4.30 6.79 -5.80
C ALA A 58 3.53 6.17 -6.98
N ALA A 59 4.07 6.26 -8.20
CA ALA A 59 3.43 5.72 -9.39
C ALA A 59 3.41 4.17 -9.40
N ALA A 60 4.49 3.52 -8.99
CA ALA A 60 4.61 2.06 -9.06
C ALA A 60 3.84 1.35 -7.93
N LEU A 61 3.74 1.98 -6.77
CA LEU A 61 3.04 1.43 -5.61
C LEU A 61 1.66 2.03 -5.42
N ASP A 62 1.25 2.93 -6.32
CA ASP A 62 -0.07 3.52 -6.37
C ASP A 62 -0.43 4.18 -5.03
N VAL A 63 0.39 5.17 -4.66
CA VAL A 63 0.23 5.99 -3.47
C VAL A 63 0.49 7.45 -3.81
N SER A 64 -0.16 8.37 -3.09
CA SER A 64 0.08 9.80 -3.32
C SER A 64 1.50 10.23 -2.96
N LEU A 65 2.06 11.06 -3.84
CA LEU A 65 3.35 11.69 -3.62
C LEU A 65 3.34 12.61 -2.39
N SER A 66 2.29 13.39 -2.18
CA SER A 66 2.19 14.30 -1.03
C SER A 66 2.09 13.53 0.28
N TRP A 67 1.37 12.40 0.29
CA TRP A 67 1.32 11.52 1.45
C TRP A 67 2.67 10.89 1.76
N LEU A 68 3.34 10.36 0.72
CA LEU A 68 4.66 9.75 0.84
C LEU A 68 5.68 10.74 1.42
N LEU A 69 5.65 12.00 0.97
CA LEU A 69 6.52 13.06 1.45
C LEU A 69 6.12 13.64 2.82
N GLY A 70 5.01 13.17 3.41
CA GLY A 70 4.52 13.65 4.71
C GLY A 70 3.86 15.03 4.67
N GLU A 71 3.50 15.50 3.48
CA GLU A 71 2.81 16.77 3.22
C GLU A 71 1.29 16.65 3.42
N SER A 72 0.74 15.42 3.40
CA SER A 72 -0.65 15.12 3.78
C SER A 72 -0.74 14.00 4.83
N GLU A 73 -1.77 14.08 5.68
CA GLU A 73 -2.02 13.07 6.71
C GLU A 73 -2.77 11.86 6.16
N GLU A 74 -3.66 12.09 5.20
CA GLU A 74 -4.46 11.06 4.56
C GLU A 74 -3.66 10.42 3.41
N PRO A 75 -3.48 9.09 3.41
CA PRO A 75 -3.11 8.39 2.19
C PRO A 75 -4.22 8.71 1.21
N ASP A 76 -3.88 9.41 0.14
CA ASP A 76 -4.85 9.84 -0.85
C ASP A 76 -5.63 8.60 -1.27
N THR A 77 -6.93 8.66 -1.03
CA THR A 77 -7.93 7.66 -1.40
C THR A 77 -8.12 7.67 -2.92
N ASP A 78 -7.05 7.93 -3.66
CA ASP A 78 -7.07 7.92 -5.10
C ASP A 78 -7.08 6.46 -5.51
N LEU A 79 -8.24 6.03 -5.99
CA LEU A 79 -8.50 4.66 -6.37
C LEU A 79 -7.40 4.17 -7.31
N SER A 80 -6.89 2.97 -7.05
CA SER A 80 -5.94 2.30 -7.92
C SER A 80 -6.47 2.15 -9.33
N SER A 81 -5.59 1.90 -10.29
CA SER A 81 -6.02 1.61 -11.67
C SER A 81 -7.02 0.44 -11.73
N GLU A 82 -6.87 -0.55 -10.84
CA GLU A 82 -7.77 -1.70 -10.73
C GLU A 82 -9.11 -1.31 -10.10
N GLU A 83 -9.10 -0.49 -9.04
CA GLU A 83 -10.30 0.02 -8.38
C GLU A 83 -11.09 0.97 -9.29
N LYS A 84 -10.40 1.87 -10.01
CA LYS A 84 -10.99 2.73 -11.05
C LYS A 84 -11.67 1.90 -12.12
N ARG A 85 -10.98 0.86 -12.62
CA ARG A 85 -11.54 -0.07 -13.62
C ARG A 85 -12.74 -0.85 -13.08
N LEU A 86 -12.68 -1.30 -11.82
CA LEU A 86 -13.80 -1.97 -11.16
C LEU A 86 -15.01 -1.05 -11.09
N LEU A 87 -14.85 0.19 -10.63
CA LEU A 87 -15.94 1.16 -10.55
C LEU A 87 -16.48 1.53 -11.93
N GLU A 88 -15.63 1.66 -12.95
CA GLU A 88 -16.08 1.92 -14.32
C GLU A 88 -17.00 0.81 -14.82
N VAL A 89 -16.59 -0.46 -14.68
CA VAL A 89 -17.40 -1.61 -15.08
C VAL A 89 -18.66 -1.71 -14.24
N PHE A 90 -18.54 -1.60 -12.93
CA PHE A 90 -19.66 -1.69 -11.98
C PHE A 90 -20.73 -0.63 -12.27
N ASN A 91 -20.33 0.61 -12.54
CA ASN A 91 -21.26 1.69 -12.84
C ASN A 91 -21.96 1.56 -14.20
N ARG A 92 -21.45 0.71 -15.09
CA ARG A 92 -22.11 0.41 -16.38
C ARG A 92 -23.13 -0.71 -16.28
N LEU A 93 -23.14 -1.48 -15.19
CA LEU A 93 -24.10 -2.56 -15.00
C LEU A 93 -25.48 -2.02 -14.58
N PRO A 94 -26.58 -2.68 -15.01
CA PRO A 94 -27.90 -2.47 -14.44
C PRO A 94 -27.92 -2.71 -12.93
N PRO A 95 -28.82 -2.06 -12.16
CA PRO A 95 -28.84 -2.18 -10.69
C PRO A 95 -28.89 -3.61 -10.16
N ILE A 96 -29.66 -4.49 -10.82
CA ILE A 96 -29.76 -5.90 -10.41
C ILE A 96 -28.44 -6.65 -10.58
N GLU A 97 -27.72 -6.39 -11.68
CA GLU A 97 -26.43 -7.00 -11.96
C GLU A 97 -25.34 -6.48 -11.01
N ARG A 98 -25.40 -5.21 -10.62
CA ARG A 98 -24.51 -4.68 -9.57
C ARG A 98 -24.64 -5.47 -8.27
N ASN A 99 -25.88 -5.69 -7.82
CA ASN A 99 -26.14 -6.48 -6.60
C ASN A 99 -25.66 -7.93 -6.76
N ASN A 100 -25.89 -8.55 -7.92
CA ASN A 100 -25.40 -9.90 -8.20
C ASN A 100 -23.87 -9.98 -8.13
N MET A 101 -23.16 -8.99 -8.67
CA MET A 101 -21.69 -8.94 -8.63
C MET A 101 -21.15 -8.69 -7.22
N LEU A 102 -21.80 -7.84 -6.42
CA LEU A 102 -21.44 -7.68 -5.01
C LEU A 102 -21.58 -8.99 -4.24
N ALA A 103 -22.72 -9.68 -4.40
CA ALA A 103 -22.94 -10.98 -3.76
C ALA A 103 -21.91 -12.03 -4.20
N ALA A 104 -21.50 -12.04 -5.46
CA ALA A 104 -20.46 -12.93 -5.96
C ALA A 104 -19.08 -12.62 -5.33
N PHE A 105 -18.72 -11.34 -5.18
CA PHE A 105 -17.48 -10.95 -4.49
C PHE A 105 -17.50 -11.34 -3.02
N GLU A 106 -18.62 -11.12 -2.33
CA GLU A 106 -18.79 -11.50 -0.92
C GLU A 106 -18.67 -13.02 -0.73
N MET A 107 -19.34 -13.81 -1.59
CA MET A 107 -19.26 -15.27 -1.56
C MET A 107 -17.81 -15.75 -1.75
N ARG A 108 -17.10 -15.20 -2.73
CA ARG A 108 -15.70 -15.58 -2.99
C ARG A 108 -14.78 -15.21 -1.83
N LEU A 109 -15.00 -14.05 -1.20
CA LEU A 109 -14.24 -13.62 -0.03
C LEU A 109 -14.46 -14.58 1.15
N GLN A 110 -15.71 -14.99 1.40
CA GLN A 110 -16.04 -15.95 2.46
C GLN A 110 -15.39 -17.32 2.23
N GLU A 111 -15.35 -17.81 0.99
CA GLU A 111 -14.64 -19.05 0.64
C GLU A 111 -13.14 -18.95 0.94
N LEU A 112 -12.51 -17.83 0.60
CA LEU A 112 -11.09 -17.59 0.85
C LEU A 112 -10.79 -17.52 2.35
N ILE A 113 -11.63 -16.82 3.11
CA ILE A 113 -11.53 -16.75 4.57
C ILE A 113 -11.65 -18.15 5.17
N SER A 114 -12.70 -18.89 4.80
CA SER A 114 -12.95 -20.25 5.27
C SER A 114 -11.78 -21.20 4.94
N PHE A 115 -11.22 -21.08 3.74
CA PHE A 115 -10.03 -21.83 3.35
C PHE A 115 -8.82 -21.44 4.21
N TYR A 116 -8.57 -20.15 4.40
CA TYR A 116 -7.46 -19.68 5.21
C TYR A 116 -7.59 -20.11 6.68
N GLU A 117 -8.77 -20.00 7.29
CA GLU A 117 -9.00 -20.46 8.65
C GLU A 117 -8.73 -21.97 8.81
N LYS A 118 -9.13 -22.76 7.82
CA LYS A 118 -8.92 -24.22 7.82
C LYS A 118 -7.46 -24.62 7.69
N TYR A 119 -6.64 -23.87 6.95
CA TYR A 119 -5.29 -24.29 6.56
C TYR A 119 -4.15 -23.41 7.08
N ALA A 120 -4.43 -22.18 7.53
CA ALA A 120 -3.44 -21.21 7.98
C ALA A 120 -3.35 -21.10 9.50
N ASN A 121 -3.93 -22.03 10.27
CA ASN A 121 -3.68 -22.15 11.71
C ASN A 121 -2.40 -22.99 11.96
N PRO A 122 -1.22 -22.38 12.20
CA PRO A 122 0.04 -23.11 12.37
C PRO A 122 0.21 -23.61 13.82
N ASN A 123 -0.74 -23.31 14.72
CA ASN A 123 -0.68 -23.60 16.16
C ASN A 123 -1.81 -24.53 16.65
N GLY A 124 -2.48 -25.25 15.75
CA GLY A 124 -3.23 -26.45 16.10
C GLY A 124 -2.27 -27.55 16.54
N LYS A 125 -1.62 -27.37 17.69
CA LYS A 125 -0.82 -28.41 18.34
C LYS A 125 -1.70 -29.63 18.48
N GLY A 126 -1.23 -30.73 17.87
CA GLY A 126 -1.68 -32.06 18.25
C GLY A 126 -1.64 -32.18 19.77
N LYS A 127 -2.79 -32.55 20.31
CA LYS A 127 -2.91 -33.46 21.44
C LYS A 127 -4.05 -34.40 21.13
#